data_AF-A0A948BRB6-F1
#
_entry.id   AF-A0A948BRB6-F1
#
_cell.length_a   1.000
_cell.length_b   1.000
_cell.length_c   1.000
_cell.angle_alpha   90.00
_cell.angle_beta   90.00
_cell.angle_gamma   90.00
#
_symmetry.space_group_name_H-M   'P 1'
#
loop_
_entity.id
_entity.type
_entity.pdbx_description
1 polymer ?
#
loop_
_entity_poly.entity_id
_entity_poly.type
_entity_poly.pdbx_seq_one_letter_code
_entity_poly.pdbx_strand_id
1 'polypeptide(L)' 'MEKISNKKTKDRMIHIRLDDTTHKHLKIKAVHQDTTVQSLVERLILASLTKSRGRDVR' A
#
# COMPACT_ATOMS: atom_id res chain seq x y z
N MET A 1 -34.24 -4.27 -14.37
CA MET A 1 -32.79 -4.56 -14.46
C MET A 1 -32.05 -3.45 -13.72
N GLU A 2 -31.74 -3.68 -12.45
CA GLU A 2 -30.98 -2.72 -11.64
C GLU A 2 -29.53 -2.63 -12.12
N LYS A 3 -29.11 -1.44 -12.53
CA LYS A 3 -27.72 -1.14 -12.84
C LYS A 3 -26.95 -1.12 -11.52
N ILE A 4 -26.34 -2.25 -11.15
CA ILE A 4 -25.35 -2.29 -10.07
C ILE A 4 -24.17 -1.45 -10.54
N SER A 5 -24.19 -0.17 -10.17
CA SER A 5 -23.06 0.74 -10.37
C SER A 5 -21.93 0.21 -9.50
N ASN A 6 -21.09 -0.64 -10.09
CA ASN A 6 -19.81 -1.05 -9.52
C ASN A 6 -18.91 0.17 -9.56
N LYS A 7 -19.17 1.11 -8.66
CA LYS A 7 -18.50 2.40 -8.54
C LYS A 7 -17.09 2.07 -8.09
N LYS A 8 -16.19 1.81 -9.05
CA LYS A 8 -14.74 1.73 -8.83
C LYS A 8 -14.41 2.87 -7.89
N THR A 9 -14.09 2.54 -6.64
CA THR A 9 -13.73 3.50 -5.62
C THR A 9 -12.67 4.38 -6.25
N LYS A 10 -13.01 5.67 -6.48
CA LYS A 10 -12.09 6.64 -7.08
C LYS A 10 -10.75 6.46 -6.38
N ASP A 11 -9.72 6.14 -7.13
CA ASP A 11 -8.37 5.94 -6.61
C ASP A 11 -7.96 7.23 -5.89
N ARG A 12 -8.04 7.22 -4.56
CA ARG A 12 -7.77 8.41 -3.74
C ARG A 12 -6.26 8.43 -3.54
N MET A 13 -5.60 9.34 -4.23
CA MET A 13 -4.16 9.54 -4.06
C MET A 13 -3.90 10.16 -2.67
N ILE A 14 -3.22 9.43 -1.80
CA ILE A 14 -2.83 9.89 -0.48
C ILE A 14 -1.38 10.38 -0.55
N HIS A 15 -1.15 11.64 -0.20
CA HIS A 15 0.19 12.22 -0.16
C HIS A 15 0.76 12.03 1.26
N ILE A 16 1.89 11.32 1.37
CA ILE A 16 2.59 11.11 2.64
C ILE A 16 3.97 11.76 2.58
N ARG A 17 4.42 12.28 3.73
CA ARG A 17 5.80 12.75 3.90
C ARG A 17 6.62 11.61 4.48
N LEU A 18 7.79 11.36 3.89
CA LEU A 18 8.77 10.39 4.33
C LEU A 18 10.11 11.11 4.45
N ASP A 19 10.98 10.62 5.33
CA ASP A 19 12.37 11.04 5.29
C ASP A 19 13.04 10.58 3.98
N ASP A 20 14.06 11.30 3.55
CA ASP A 20 14.76 11.05 2.29
C ASP A 20 15.32 9.63 2.19
N THR A 21 15.81 9.09 3.31
CA THR A 21 16.41 7.75 3.36
C THR A 21 15.36 6.68 3.11
N THR A 22 14.23 6.74 3.82
CA THR A 22 13.10 5.82 3.62
C THR A 22 12.55 5.91 2.20
N HIS A 23 12.39 7.12 1.66
CA HIS A 23 11.90 7.30 0.30
C HIS A 23 12.86 6.72 -0.74
N LYS A 24 14.19 6.91 -0.57
CA LYS A 24 15.20 6.31 -1.45
C LYS A 24 15.16 4.78 -1.39
N HIS A 25 15.08 4.20 -0.20
CA HIS A 25 14.99 2.74 -0.04
C HIS A 25 13.73 2.16 -0.68
N LEU A 26 12.58 2.83 -0.55
CA LEU A 26 11.35 2.40 -1.23
C LEU A 26 11.51 2.39 -2.75
N LYS A 27 12.12 3.43 -3.34
CA LYS A 27 12.37 3.49 -4.78
C LYS A 27 13.28 2.36 -5.25
N ILE A 28 14.41 2.16 -4.57
CA ILE A 28 15.36 1.08 -4.90
C ILE A 28 14.64 -0.27 -4.84
N LYS A 29 13.91 -0.54 -3.75
CA LYS A 29 13.18 -1.81 -3.59
C LYS A 29 12.09 -2.01 -4.62
N ALA A 30 11.39 -0.95 -5.04
CA ALA A 30 10.38 -1.02 -6.07
C ALA A 30 11.01 -1.42 -7.43
N VAL A 31 12.16 -0.84 -7.79
CA VAL A 31 12.91 -1.20 -9.00
C VAL A 31 13.35 -2.66 -8.97
N HIS A 32 13.91 -3.13 -7.86
CA HIS A 32 14.34 -4.53 -7.72
C HIS A 32 13.19 -5.54 -7.83
N GLN A 33 11.95 -5.13 -7.59
CA GLN A 33 10.76 -5.98 -7.61
C GLN A 33 9.88 -5.76 -8.86
N ASP A 34 10.37 -5.00 -9.84
CA ASP A 34 9.62 -4.64 -11.06
C ASP A 34 8.20 -4.16 -10.74
N THR A 35 8.10 -3.19 -9.82
CA THR A 35 6.82 -2.72 -9.28
C THR A 35 6.84 -1.22 -9.02
N THR A 36 5.69 -0.61 -8.75
CA THR A 36 5.61 0.80 -8.36
C THR A 36 5.81 0.98 -6.86
N VAL A 37 6.25 2.16 -6.45
CA VAL A 37 6.33 2.51 -5.01
C VAL A 37 4.94 2.39 -4.34
N GLN A 38 3.87 2.79 -5.02
CA GLN A 38 2.50 2.67 -4.52
C GLN A 38 2.11 1.22 -4.24
N SER A 39 2.29 0.32 -5.22
CA SER A 39 1.97 -1.10 -5.08
C SER A 39 2.86 -1.77 -4.02
N LEU A 40 4.13 -1.37 -3.92
CA LEU A 40 5.02 -1.86 -2.87
C LEU A 40 4.52 -1.46 -1.48
N VAL A 41 4.16 -0.18 -1.29
CA VAL A 41 3.66 0.35 -0.02
C VAL A 41 2.34 -0.32 0.37
N GLU A 42 1.43 -0.52 -0.59
CA GLU A 42 0.17 -1.24 -0.38
C GLU A 42 0.41 -2.66 0.17
N ARG A 43 1.31 -3.43 -0.46
CA ARG A 43 1.67 -4.78 0.02
C ARG A 43 2.28 -4.76 1.42
N LEU A 44 3.14 -3.78 1.72
CA LEU A 44 3.76 -3.65 3.04
C LEU A 44 2.74 -3.32 4.13
N ILE A 45 1.77 -2.45 3.83
CA ILE A 45 0.68 -2.11 4.75
C ILE A 45 -0.19 -3.35 5.02
N LEU A 46 -0.62 -4.07 3.97
CA LEU A 46 -1.41 -5.29 4.11
C LEU A 46 -0.69 -6.36 4.94
N ALA A 47 0.60 -6.56 4.71
CA ALA A 47 1.42 -7.49 5.48
C ALA A 47 1.54 -7.05 6.96
N SER A 48 1.70 -5.75 7.22
CA SER A 48 1.75 -5.20 8.58
C SER A 48 0.43 -5.38 9.33
N LEU A 49 -0.70 -5.08 8.69
CA LEU A 49 -2.04 -5.24 9.27
C LEU A 49 -2.32 -6.71 9.60
N THR A 50 -1.97 -7.63 8.71
CA THR A 50 -2.13 -9.07 8.93
C THR A 50 -1.29 -9.55 10.12
N LYS A 51 -0.04 -9.07 10.25
CA LYS A 51 0.83 -9.39 11.39
C LYS A 51 0.32 -8.83 12.71
N SER A 52 -0.21 -7.61 12.72
CA SER A 52 -0.73 -6.98 13.95
C SER A 52 -2.01 -7.63 14.44
N ARG A 53 -2.88 -8.09 13.53
CA ARG A 53 -4.12 -8.79 13.90
C ARG A 53 -3.90 -10.12 14.64
N GLY A 54 -2.72 -10.73 14.49
CA GLY A 54 -2.31 -11.91 15.28
C GLY A 54 -1.75 -11.60 16.67
N ARG A 55 -1.50 -10.33 16.99
CA ARG A 55 -0.93 -9.89 18.29
C ARG A 55 -1.96 -9.32 19.26
N ASP A 56 -3.15 -8.95 18.79
CA ASP A 56 -4.27 -8.42 19.60
C ASP A 56 -5.14 -9.52 20.28
N VAL A 57 -4.75 -10.80 20.20
CA VAL A 57 -5.50 -11.94 20.80
C VAL A 57 -4.67 -12.68 21.85
N ARG A 58 -3.91 -11.96 22.68
CA ARG A 58 -3.21 -12.54 23.84
C ARG A 58 -3.29 -11.63 25.05
#